data_AF-A0A4Y7Q4L4-F1
#
_entry.id   AF-A0A4Y7Q4L4-F1
#
_cell.length_a   1.000
_cell.length_b   1.000
_cell.length_c   1.000
_cell.angle_alpha   90.00
_cell.angle_beta   90.00
_cell.angle_gamma   90.00
#
_symmetry.space_group_name_H-M   'P 1'
#
loop_
_entity.id
_entity.type
_entity.pdbx_description
1 polymer ?
#
loop_
_entity_poly.entity_id
_entity_poly.type
_entity_poly.pdbx_seq_one_letter_code
_entity_poly.pdbx_strand_id
1 'polypeptide(L)'
;MNSPFRLRQEQNVSLFRKDFGDGIPVGLFFSREEFNLLCAQYDNSDAFDASFLRCVYDMTNGHVGACCDMLRVICNHSKFKHAIHLCDFQCSHTGELMKNLNDLTLFTRGLPLRRELQKTNIADVFRKVLHDGGIVAQEVSENLPLQECFHRGWLHNEPVDDSDGPFAYICATPLHKHYVHWMLFGNSG
;
A
#
# COMPACT_ATOMS: atom_id res chain seq x y z
N MET A 1 35.00 10.68 12.60
CA MET A 1 34.38 9.47 12.01
C MET A 1 32.97 9.37 12.57
N ASN A 2 31.95 9.70 11.78
CA ASN A 2 30.55 9.46 12.15
C ASN A 2 30.13 8.17 11.45
N SER A 3 30.07 7.05 12.18
CA SER A 3 29.35 5.88 11.68
C SER A 3 27.87 6.25 11.58
N PRO A 4 27.19 5.96 10.46
CA PRO A 4 25.76 6.20 10.35
C PRO A 4 25.04 5.44 11.46
N PHE A 5 24.15 6.14 12.18
CA PHE A 5 23.32 5.55 13.21
C PHE A 5 22.43 4.47 12.57
N ARG A 6 22.66 3.20 12.94
CA ARG A 6 21.82 2.08 12.51
C ARG A 6 20.77 1.83 13.58
N LEU A 7 19.50 1.93 13.20
CA LEU A 7 18.39 1.46 14.03
C LEU A 7 18.54 -0.06 14.19
N ARG A 8 18.49 -0.54 15.42
CA ARG A 8 18.42 -1.97 15.69
C ARG A 8 17.00 -2.48 15.39
N GLN A 9 16.85 -3.79 15.18
CA GLN A 9 15.54 -4.39 14.91
C GLN A 9 14.48 -4.00 15.96
N GLU A 10 14.86 -3.91 17.25
CA GLU A 10 13.95 -3.54 18.34
C GLU A 10 13.53 -2.06 18.32
N GLN A 11 14.21 -1.25 17.51
CA GLN A 11 13.92 0.17 17.31
C GLN A 11 13.17 0.42 15.99
N ASN A 12 12.91 -0.63 15.20
CA ASN A 12 12.25 -0.53 13.92
C ASN A 12 10.73 -0.65 14.11
N VAL A 13 10.03 0.46 13.91
CA VAL A 13 8.55 0.43 13.85
C VAL A 13 8.15 0.03 12.44
N SER A 14 7.71 -1.21 12.27
CA SER A 14 7.21 -1.70 10.98
C SER A 14 5.88 -1.04 10.60
N LEU A 15 5.58 -1.01 9.29
CA LEU A 15 4.26 -0.61 8.81
C LEU A 15 3.20 -1.58 9.33
N PHE A 16 3.49 -2.88 9.23
CA PHE A 16 2.66 -3.95 9.75
C PHE A 16 2.88 -4.15 11.23
N ARG A 17 1.89 -4.70 11.91
CA ARG A 17 2.03 -5.06 13.32
C ARG A 17 2.97 -6.26 13.46
N LYS A 18 4.11 -6.06 14.13
CA LYS A 18 5.04 -7.12 14.49
C LYS A 18 5.28 -7.09 15.99
N ASP A 19 5.27 -8.26 16.62
CA ASP A 19 5.69 -8.44 18.01
C ASP A 19 7.21 -8.65 18.00
N PHE A 20 7.93 -7.84 18.77
CA PHE A 20 9.38 -7.89 18.88
C PHE A 20 9.85 -8.63 20.15
N GLY A 21 8.97 -9.44 20.74
CA GLY A 21 9.25 -10.31 21.88
C GLY A 21 8.76 -9.79 23.22
N ASP A 22 8.03 -8.67 23.25
CA ASP A 22 7.42 -8.10 24.46
C ASP A 22 5.91 -8.44 24.60
N GLY A 23 5.34 -9.17 23.63
CA GLY A 23 3.92 -9.53 23.63
C GLY A 23 3.01 -8.42 23.13
N ILE A 24 3.56 -7.30 22.66
CA ILE A 24 2.81 -6.13 22.19
C ILE A 24 3.12 -5.91 20.71
N PRO A 25 2.25 -6.37 19.80
CA PRO A 25 2.47 -6.15 18.38
C PRO A 25 2.25 -4.67 18.04
N VAL A 26 3.29 -3.98 17.60
CA VAL A 26 3.27 -2.55 17.23
C VAL A 26 3.42 -2.41 15.72
N GLY A 27 2.65 -1.49 15.12
CA GLY A 27 2.73 -1.14 13.70
C GLY A 27 1.95 0.14 13.39
N LEU A 28 2.21 0.73 12.23
CA LEU A 28 1.56 1.98 11.80
C LEU A 28 0.20 1.78 11.12
N PHE A 29 -0.05 0.61 10.55
CA PHE A 29 -1.30 0.30 9.88
C PHE A 29 -2.37 -0.19 10.85
N PHE A 30 -3.63 0.04 10.47
CA PHE A 30 -4.76 -0.45 11.23
C PHE A 30 -4.72 -1.97 11.35
N SER A 31 -5.06 -2.48 12.53
CA SER A 31 -5.45 -3.88 12.64
C SER A 31 -6.80 -4.12 11.97
N ARG A 32 -7.20 -5.39 11.90
CA ARG A 32 -8.51 -5.75 11.38
C ARG A 32 -9.64 -5.16 12.23
N GLU A 33 -9.47 -5.15 13.54
CA GLU A 33 -10.43 -4.60 14.49
C GLU A 33 -10.58 -3.08 14.31
N GLU A 34 -9.47 -2.36 14.16
CA GLU A 34 -9.47 -0.92 13.91
C GLU A 34 -10.10 -0.58 12.57
N PHE A 35 -9.83 -1.37 11.52
CA PHE A 35 -10.50 -1.22 10.24
C PHE A 35 -12.02 -1.46 10.34
N ASN A 36 -12.47 -2.45 11.11
CA ASN A 36 -13.89 -2.69 11.32
C ASN A 36 -14.55 -1.51 12.07
N LEU A 37 -13.86 -0.94 13.07
CA LEU A 37 -14.32 0.28 13.76
C LEU A 37 -14.41 1.48 12.82
N LEU A 38 -13.45 1.64 11.91
CA LEU A 38 -13.50 2.65 10.86
C LEU A 38 -14.72 2.45 9.95
N CYS A 39 -14.99 1.21 9.51
CA CYS A 39 -16.14 0.91 8.65
C CYS A 39 -17.46 1.27 9.32
N ALA A 40 -17.61 0.99 10.62
CA ALA A 40 -18.81 1.29 11.39
C ALA A 40 -19.16 2.80 11.47
N GLN A 41 -18.20 3.69 11.16
CA GLN A 41 -18.44 5.14 11.14
C GLN A 41 -19.14 5.64 9.87
N TYR A 42 -19.32 4.79 8.85
CA TYR A 42 -19.98 5.17 7.60
C TYR A 42 -21.47 4.84 7.63
N ASP A 43 -22.32 5.76 7.16
CA ASP A 43 -23.79 5.70 7.19
C ASP A 43 -24.44 4.51 6.44
N ASN A 44 -23.66 3.58 5.87
CA ASN A 44 -24.13 2.37 5.19
C ASN A 44 -23.24 1.15 5.48
N SER A 45 -22.58 1.11 6.63
CA SER A 45 -21.66 0.03 6.99
C SER A 45 -22.32 -1.36 6.92
N ASP A 46 -23.60 -1.47 7.29
CA ASP A 46 -24.40 -2.69 7.22
C ASP A 46 -24.75 -3.14 5.78
N ALA A 47 -24.59 -2.27 4.78
CA ALA A 47 -24.88 -2.59 3.39
C ALA A 47 -23.74 -3.34 2.70
N PHE A 48 -22.56 -3.42 3.33
CA PHE A 48 -21.41 -4.12 2.80
C PHE A 48 -21.37 -5.56 3.30
N ASP A 49 -21.25 -6.50 2.36
CA ASP A 49 -21.00 -7.90 2.70
C ASP A 49 -19.64 -8.05 3.40
N ALA A 50 -19.55 -8.93 4.41
CA ALA A 50 -18.32 -9.15 5.17
C ALA A 50 -17.13 -9.60 4.29
N SER A 51 -17.39 -10.35 3.22
CA SER A 51 -16.37 -10.75 2.24
C SER A 51 -15.85 -9.57 1.42
N PHE A 52 -16.71 -8.59 1.13
CA PHE A 52 -16.32 -7.36 0.46
C PHE A 52 -15.41 -6.51 1.35
N LEU A 53 -15.82 -6.25 2.61
CA LEU A 53 -14.97 -5.52 3.57
C LEU A 53 -13.66 -6.24 3.84
N ARG A 54 -13.66 -7.58 3.80
CA ARG A 54 -12.42 -8.37 3.85
C ARG A 54 -11.52 -8.08 2.66
N CYS A 55 -12.06 -8.08 1.44
CA CYS A 55 -11.27 -7.75 0.26
C CYS A 55 -10.71 -6.32 0.30
N VAL A 56 -11.48 -5.35 0.79
CA VAL A 56 -11.00 -3.97 0.98
C VAL A 56 -9.81 -3.96 1.95
N TYR A 57 -9.94 -4.61 3.11
CA TYR A 57 -8.85 -4.71 4.07
C TYR A 57 -7.62 -5.41 3.47
N ASP A 58 -7.79 -6.53 2.78
CA ASP A 58 -6.67 -7.28 2.19
C ASP A 58 -5.94 -6.44 1.12
N MET A 59 -6.68 -5.61 0.37
CA MET A 59 -6.12 -4.70 -0.63
C MET A 59 -5.35 -3.53 -0.01
N THR A 60 -5.83 -2.97 1.10
CA THR A 60 -5.19 -1.83 1.78
C THR A 60 -4.21 -2.24 2.87
N ASN A 61 -4.23 -3.50 3.29
CA ASN A 61 -3.54 -4.05 4.45
C ASN A 61 -3.59 -3.15 5.69
N GLY A 62 -4.72 -2.46 5.91
CA GLY A 62 -4.89 -1.53 7.04
C GLY A 62 -4.22 -0.16 6.88
N HIS A 63 -3.57 0.15 5.74
CA HIS A 63 -2.98 1.47 5.52
C HIS A 63 -4.04 2.57 5.64
N VAL A 64 -3.91 3.46 6.62
CA VAL A 64 -4.93 4.47 6.99
C VAL A 64 -5.44 5.28 5.80
N GLY A 65 -4.54 5.91 5.03
CA GLY A 65 -4.91 6.71 3.86
C GLY A 65 -5.64 5.91 2.78
N ALA A 66 -5.12 4.73 2.43
CA ALA A 66 -5.75 3.78 1.52
C ALA A 66 -7.15 3.36 2.00
N CYS A 67 -7.31 2.94 3.27
CA CYS A 67 -8.61 2.56 3.83
C CYS A 67 -9.64 3.69 3.72
N CYS A 68 -9.28 4.90 4.17
CA CYS A 68 -10.16 6.05 4.16
C CYS A 68 -10.60 6.45 2.75
N ASP A 69 -9.64 6.58 1.82
CA ASP A 69 -9.96 6.99 0.44
C ASP A 69 -10.74 5.90 -0.30
N MET A 70 -10.40 4.62 -0.07
CA MET A 70 -11.12 3.49 -0.65
C MET A 70 -12.58 3.45 -0.18
N LEU A 71 -12.83 3.51 1.13
CA LEU A 71 -14.19 3.54 1.69
C LEU A 71 -14.97 4.76 1.20
N ARG A 72 -14.31 5.93 1.10
CA ARG A 72 -14.93 7.14 0.54
C ARG A 72 -15.36 6.94 -0.91
N VAL A 73 -14.50 6.38 -1.77
CA VAL A 73 -14.86 6.10 -3.17
C VAL A 73 -16.04 5.14 -3.22
N ILE A 74 -15.99 4.06 -2.45
CA ILE A 74 -17.04 3.04 -2.41
C ILE A 74 -18.38 3.66 -1.96
N CYS A 75 -18.42 4.37 -0.83
CA CYS A 75 -19.65 4.92 -0.28
C CYS A 75 -20.29 6.01 -1.17
N ASN A 76 -19.48 6.76 -1.92
CA ASN A 76 -19.96 7.84 -2.76
C ASN A 76 -20.41 7.38 -4.16
N HIS A 77 -19.94 6.22 -4.60
CA HIS A 77 -20.22 5.74 -5.94
C HIS A 77 -21.63 5.15 -6.04
N SER A 78 -22.43 5.65 -6.99
CA SER A 78 -23.86 5.32 -7.11
C SER A 78 -24.13 3.82 -7.29
N LYS A 79 -23.23 3.08 -7.95
CA LYS A 79 -23.36 1.62 -8.14
C LYS A 79 -22.99 0.79 -6.91
N PHE A 80 -22.28 1.39 -5.96
CA PHE A 80 -21.76 0.74 -4.76
C PHE A 80 -22.66 0.95 -3.53
N LYS A 81 -23.79 1.66 -3.69
CA LYS A 81 -24.72 2.00 -2.61
C LYS A 81 -25.72 0.90 -2.23
N HIS A 82 -25.88 -0.17 -3.01
CA HIS A 82 -27.01 -1.10 -2.86
C HIS A 82 -26.62 -2.58 -2.80
N ALA A 83 -25.69 -2.92 -1.91
CA ALA A 83 -25.08 -4.24 -1.74
C ALA A 83 -24.05 -4.56 -2.84
N ILE A 84 -22.78 -4.58 -2.43
CA ILE A 84 -21.67 -4.98 -3.30
C ILE A 84 -21.28 -6.38 -2.90
N HIS A 85 -21.43 -7.32 -3.83
CA HIS A 85 -20.76 -8.60 -3.71
C HIS A 85 -19.33 -8.47 -4.21
N LEU A 86 -18.43 -9.26 -3.62
CA LEU A 86 -17.02 -9.32 -4.00
C LEU A 86 -16.81 -9.48 -5.52
N CYS A 87 -17.69 -10.25 -6.18
CA CYS A 87 -17.66 -10.45 -7.63
C CYS A 87 -17.89 -9.17 -8.44
N ASP A 88 -18.79 -8.27 -8.00
CA ASP A 88 -19.10 -7.03 -8.71
C ASP A 88 -17.96 -6.02 -8.62
N PHE A 89 -17.23 -6.06 -7.50
CA PHE A 89 -16.05 -5.24 -7.26
C PHE A 89 -14.85 -5.73 -8.09
N GLN A 90 -14.60 -7.04 -8.13
CA GLN A 90 -13.46 -7.63 -8.83
C GLN A 90 -13.58 -7.59 -10.36
N CYS A 91 -14.79 -7.73 -10.92
CA CYS A 91 -14.95 -7.96 -12.36
C CYS A 91 -14.99 -6.70 -13.25
N SER A 92 -15.25 -5.49 -12.73
CA SER A 92 -15.69 -4.40 -13.63
C SER A 92 -15.17 -2.99 -13.33
N HIS A 93 -14.39 -2.76 -12.28
CA HIS A 93 -14.20 -1.39 -11.78
C HIS A 93 -12.76 -0.98 -11.44
N THR A 94 -11.74 -1.78 -11.74
CA THR A 94 -10.35 -1.44 -11.38
C THR A 94 -9.89 -0.10 -11.96
N GLY A 95 -10.12 0.17 -13.25
CA GLY A 95 -9.72 1.46 -13.84
C GLY A 95 -10.51 2.68 -13.32
N GLU A 96 -11.83 2.53 -13.13
CA GLU A 96 -12.69 3.60 -12.58
C GLU A 96 -12.35 3.88 -11.12
N LEU A 97 -12.11 2.83 -10.34
CA LEU A 97 -11.65 2.92 -8.97
C LEU A 97 -10.30 3.65 -8.89
N MET A 98 -9.31 3.26 -9.69
CA MET A 98 -7.99 3.92 -9.68
C MET A 98 -8.10 5.39 -10.07
N LYS A 99 -8.96 5.72 -11.03
CA LYS A 99 -9.24 7.11 -11.41
C LYS A 99 -9.85 7.91 -10.25
N ASN A 100 -10.86 7.35 -9.58
CA ASN A 100 -11.50 8.00 -8.44
C ASN A 100 -10.54 8.16 -7.25
N LEU A 101 -9.64 7.18 -7.03
CA LEU A 101 -8.59 7.28 -6.01
C LEU A 101 -7.54 8.35 -6.34
N ASN A 102 -7.21 8.54 -7.62
CA ASN A 102 -6.24 9.56 -8.06
C ASN A 102 -6.70 11.00 -7.73
N ASP A 103 -8.01 11.22 -7.62
CA ASP A 103 -8.59 12.53 -7.30
C ASP A 103 -8.64 12.82 -5.79
N LEU A 104 -8.26 11.85 -4.95
CA LEU A 104 -8.18 11.96 -3.50
C LEU A 104 -6.75 12.21 -3.01
N THR A 105 -6.60 12.58 -1.73
CA THR A 105 -5.35 13.17 -1.20
C THR A 105 -4.64 12.34 -0.15
N LEU A 106 -5.26 11.34 0.49
CA LEU A 106 -4.61 10.62 1.58
C LEU A 106 -3.76 9.46 1.04
N PHE A 107 -4.34 8.65 0.15
CA PHE A 107 -3.67 7.52 -0.49
C PHE A 107 -2.58 7.98 -1.48
N THR A 108 -2.90 8.97 -2.33
CA THR A 108 -2.01 9.42 -3.42
C THR A 108 -0.72 10.09 -2.93
N ARG A 109 -0.67 10.54 -1.68
CA ARG A 109 0.56 11.10 -1.07
C ARG A 109 1.69 10.08 -0.95
N GLY A 110 1.36 8.79 -0.81
CA GLY A 110 2.31 7.69 -0.78
C GLY A 110 2.69 7.14 -2.15
N LEU A 111 2.30 7.82 -3.24
CA LEU A 111 2.43 7.29 -4.59
C LEU A 111 3.20 8.25 -5.52
N PRO A 112 3.90 7.70 -6.54
CA PRO A 112 4.50 8.52 -7.56
C PRO A 112 3.43 9.14 -8.46
N LEU A 113 3.64 10.41 -8.82
CA LEU A 113 2.80 11.09 -9.80
C LEU A 113 3.12 10.59 -11.22
N ARG A 114 2.20 10.79 -12.16
CA ARG A 114 2.38 10.40 -13.57
C ARG A 114 3.70 10.90 -14.17
N ARG A 115 4.04 12.16 -13.90
CA ARG A 115 5.29 12.79 -14.38
C ARG A 115 6.55 12.13 -13.84
N GLU A 116 6.47 11.52 -12.65
CA GLU A 116 7.60 10.80 -12.04
C GLU A 116 7.77 9.43 -12.71
N LEU A 117 6.66 8.73 -12.95
CA LEU A 117 6.64 7.45 -13.68
C LEU A 117 6.97 7.58 -15.18
N GLN A 118 7.01 8.79 -15.74
CA GLN A 118 7.50 9.05 -17.09
C GLN A 118 9.04 9.10 -17.16
N LYS A 119 9.72 9.27 -16.02
CA LYS A 119 11.19 9.19 -15.97
C LYS A 119 11.60 7.73 -16.09
N THR A 120 12.38 7.38 -17.12
CA THR A 120 12.75 6.00 -17.45
C THR A 120 13.34 5.25 -16.25
N ASN A 121 14.23 5.89 -15.51
CA ASN A 121 14.90 5.31 -14.35
C ASN A 121 13.94 4.96 -13.18
N ILE A 122 12.97 5.83 -12.88
CA ILE A 122 11.94 5.57 -11.86
C ILE A 122 10.97 4.49 -12.35
N ALA A 123 10.56 4.57 -13.62
CA ALA A 123 9.70 3.57 -14.23
C ALA A 123 10.32 2.16 -14.18
N ASP A 124 11.63 2.04 -14.45
CA ASP A 124 12.35 0.77 -14.42
C ASP A 124 12.40 0.15 -13.02
N VAL A 125 12.58 0.97 -11.98
CA VAL A 125 12.49 0.52 -10.58
C VAL A 125 11.11 -0.09 -10.32
N PHE A 126 10.04 0.61 -10.67
CA PHE A 126 8.69 0.10 -10.43
C PHE A 126 8.36 -1.11 -11.30
N ARG A 127 8.79 -1.17 -12.57
CA ARG A 127 8.63 -2.38 -13.40
C ARG A 127 9.28 -3.59 -12.75
N LYS A 128 10.49 -3.42 -12.21
CA LYS A 128 11.20 -4.49 -11.50
C LYS A 128 10.47 -4.90 -10.23
N VAL A 129 10.04 -3.96 -9.39
CA VAL A 129 9.24 -4.25 -8.17
C VAL A 129 7.93 -4.96 -8.51
N LEU A 130 7.24 -4.53 -9.58
CA LEU A 130 5.98 -5.14 -10.01
C LEU A 130 6.18 -6.59 -10.48
N HIS A 131 7.25 -6.84 -11.24
CA HIS A 131 7.60 -8.15 -11.80
C HIS A 131 8.13 -9.12 -10.74
N ASP A 132 9.11 -8.69 -9.94
CA ASP A 132 9.83 -9.54 -8.99
C ASP A 132 9.13 -9.59 -7.61
N GLY A 133 8.11 -8.75 -7.38
CA GLY A 133 7.47 -8.57 -6.07
C GLY A 133 8.24 -7.65 -5.12
N GLY A 134 9.48 -7.29 -5.44
CA GLY A 134 10.34 -6.40 -4.67
C GLY A 134 11.76 -6.35 -5.24
N ILE A 135 12.59 -5.46 -4.71
CA ILE A 135 14.04 -5.45 -4.99
C ILE A 135 14.76 -5.77 -3.69
N VAL A 136 15.53 -6.86 -3.67
CA VAL A 136 16.32 -7.25 -2.49
C VAL A 136 17.73 -6.66 -2.59
N ALA A 137 18.21 -6.05 -1.51
CA ALA A 137 19.57 -5.52 -1.39
C ALA A 137 20.20 -5.92 -0.06
N GLN A 138 21.50 -6.26 -0.06
CA GLN A 138 22.24 -6.63 1.15
C GLN A 138 22.51 -5.44 2.07
N GLU A 139 22.65 -4.26 1.49
CA GLU A 139 22.85 -3.00 2.21
C GLU A 139 21.94 -1.94 1.59
N VAL A 140 21.91 -0.74 2.19
CA VAL A 140 21.19 0.40 1.63
C VAL A 140 21.65 0.62 0.19
N SER A 141 20.72 0.46 -0.75
CA SER A 141 21.06 0.41 -2.18
C SER A 141 21.73 1.70 -2.65
N GLU A 142 22.85 1.62 -3.38
CA GLU A 142 23.47 2.78 -4.05
C GLU A 142 22.72 3.21 -5.33
N ASN A 143 21.68 2.48 -5.72
CA ASN A 143 20.84 2.81 -6.86
C ASN A 143 20.03 4.08 -6.56
N LEU A 144 20.49 5.22 -7.08
CA LEU A 144 19.88 6.54 -6.85
C LEU A 144 18.36 6.58 -7.14
N PRO A 145 17.85 6.03 -8.27
CA PRO A 145 16.41 5.90 -8.50
C PRO A 145 15.66 5.14 -7.39
N LEU A 146 16.20 4.02 -6.92
CA LEU A 146 15.59 3.24 -5.84
C LEU A 146 15.61 4.00 -4.51
N GLN A 147 16.71 4.69 -4.20
CA GLN A 147 16.79 5.57 -3.03
C GLN A 147 15.76 6.69 -3.13
N GLU A 148 15.57 7.31 -4.29
CA GLU A 148 14.57 8.36 -4.46
C GLU A 148 13.15 7.81 -4.19
N CYS A 149 12.82 6.63 -4.73
CA CYS A 149 11.53 5.98 -4.45
C CYS A 149 11.33 5.71 -2.95
N PHE A 150 12.39 5.28 -2.25
CA PHE A 150 12.37 5.03 -0.81
C PHE A 150 12.19 6.32 0.01
N HIS A 151 13.02 7.35 -0.24
CA HIS A 151 12.97 8.61 0.51
C HIS A 151 11.68 9.39 0.29
N ARG A 152 11.02 9.22 -0.87
CA ARG A 152 9.70 9.79 -1.13
C ARG A 152 8.55 9.00 -0.52
N GLY A 153 8.83 7.86 0.12
CA GLY A 153 7.84 6.99 0.74
C GLY A 153 6.98 6.21 -0.27
N TRP A 154 7.42 6.09 -1.51
CA TRP A 154 6.69 5.32 -2.53
C TRP A 154 6.97 3.82 -2.46
N LEU A 155 8.19 3.49 -2.04
CA LEU A 155 8.59 2.16 -1.62
C LEU A 155 9.05 2.23 -0.17
N HIS A 156 8.90 1.14 0.54
CA HIS A 156 9.46 0.98 1.87
C HIS A 156 10.35 -0.26 1.87
N ASN A 157 11.26 -0.33 2.83
CA ASN A 157 12.14 -1.48 2.99
C ASN A 157 11.66 -2.33 4.17
N GLU A 158 11.67 -3.64 3.99
CA GLU A 158 11.42 -4.60 5.06
C GLU A 158 12.57 -5.59 5.13
N PRO A 159 12.99 -6.01 6.33
CA PRO A 159 13.98 -7.08 6.45
C PRO A 159 13.40 -8.39 5.90
N VAL A 160 14.20 -9.12 5.12
CA VAL A 160 13.78 -10.39 4.50
C VAL A 160 13.71 -11.52 5.51
N ASP A 161 14.50 -11.42 6.59
CA ASP A 161 14.53 -12.36 7.70
C ASP A 161 14.64 -11.62 9.05
N ASP A 162 14.64 -12.36 10.16
CA ASP A 162 14.82 -11.79 11.51
C ASP A 162 16.29 -11.45 11.82
N SER A 163 17.10 -11.18 10.80
CA SER A 163 18.49 -10.72 10.96
C SER A 163 18.64 -9.28 10.48
N ASP A 164 19.74 -8.62 10.88
CA ASP A 164 20.15 -7.31 10.33
C ASP A 164 20.61 -7.39 8.84
N GLY A 165 20.11 -8.40 8.10
CA GLY A 165 20.50 -8.82 6.76
C GLY A 165 19.74 -8.13 5.62
N PRO A 166 19.53 -8.81 4.47
CA PRO A 166 19.05 -8.15 3.26
C PRO A 166 17.66 -7.55 3.44
N PHE A 167 17.46 -6.39 2.82
CA PHE A 167 16.20 -5.66 2.84
C PHE A 167 15.51 -5.75 1.48
N ALA A 168 14.19 -5.96 1.50
CA ALA A 168 13.35 -5.91 0.32
C ALA A 168 12.67 -4.54 0.22
N TYR A 169 12.86 -3.86 -0.91
CA TYR A 169 12.11 -2.66 -1.26
C TYR A 169 10.81 -3.04 -1.97
N ILE A 170 9.68 -2.74 -1.35
CA ILE A 170 8.35 -3.19 -1.79
C ILE A 170 7.30 -2.06 -1.70
N CYS A 171 6.16 -2.26 -2.38
CA CYS A 171 5.00 -1.38 -2.26
C CYS A 171 4.29 -1.60 -0.93
N ALA A 172 3.83 -0.53 -0.27
CA ALA A 172 3.15 -0.56 1.04
C ALA A 172 1.99 -1.56 1.12
N THR A 173 1.21 -1.69 0.04
CA THR A 173 0.02 -2.54 0.03
C THR A 173 -0.24 -3.08 -1.39
N PRO A 174 -1.06 -4.13 -1.55
CA PRO A 174 -1.54 -4.56 -2.86
C PRO A 174 -2.19 -3.42 -3.67
N LEU A 175 -2.95 -2.53 -3.02
CA LEU A 175 -3.53 -1.35 -3.66
C LEU A 175 -2.46 -0.43 -4.27
N HIS A 176 -1.33 -0.18 -3.57
CA HIS A 176 -0.22 0.59 -4.14
C HIS A 176 0.36 -0.10 -5.37
N LYS A 177 0.54 -1.43 -5.31
CA LYS A 177 1.01 -2.24 -6.45
C LYS A 177 0.09 -2.08 -7.66
N HIS A 178 -1.22 -2.23 -7.46
CA HIS A 178 -2.22 -2.10 -8.52
C HIS A 178 -2.30 -0.68 -9.10
N TYR A 179 -2.18 0.34 -8.24
CA TYR A 179 -2.19 1.74 -8.69
C TYR A 179 -1.00 2.05 -9.59
N VAL A 180 0.21 1.67 -9.18
CA VAL A 180 1.41 1.87 -9.99
C VAL A 180 1.35 1.08 -11.30
N HIS A 181 0.85 -0.16 -11.25
CA HIS A 181 0.63 -0.96 -12.46
C HIS A 181 -0.32 -0.25 -13.43
N TRP A 182 -1.47 0.24 -12.95
CA TRP A 182 -2.43 0.99 -13.75
C TRP A 182 -1.80 2.26 -14.35
N MET A 183 -0.97 2.98 -13.60
CA MET A 183 -0.30 4.19 -14.10
C MET A 183 0.75 3.90 -15.19
N LEU A 184 1.45 2.77 -15.10
CA LEU A 184 2.50 2.37 -16.05
C LEU A 184 1.95 1.72 -17.32
N PHE A 185 0.91 0.89 -17.20
CA PHE A 185 0.43 0.03 -18.29
C PHE A 185 -1.01 0.31 -18.74
N GLY A 186 -1.74 1.17 -18.03
CA GLY A 186 -3.17 1.41 -18.26
C GLY A 186 -4.04 0.22 -17.86
N ASN A 187 -5.26 0.14 -18.42
CA ASN A 187 -6.17 -1.00 -18.23
C ASN A 187 -5.78 -2.23 -19.09
N SER A 188 -4.51 -2.35 -19.48
CA SER A 188 -4.03 -3.47 -20.30
C SER A 188 -3.72 -4.66 -19.40
N GLY A 189 -4.78 -5.34 -18.95
CA GLY A 189 -4.73 -6.60 -18.20
C GLY A 189 -5.92 -7.46 -18.60
#